data_AF-A0A6J8B7V8-F1
#
_entry.id   AF-A0A6J8B7V8-F1
#
_cell.length_a   1.000
_cell.length_b   1.000
_cell.length_c   1.000
_cell.angle_alpha   90.00
_cell.angle_beta   90.00
_cell.angle_gamma   90.00
#
_symmetry.space_group_name_H-M   'P 1'
#
loop_
_entity.id
_entity.type
_entity.pdbx_description
1 polymer ?
#
loop_
_entity_poly.entity_id
_entity_poly.type
_entity_poly.pdbx_seq_one_letter_code
_entity_poly.pdbx_strand_id
1 'polypeptide(L)'
;MVSFQIRWVVESANARIKKFKYLDRVLPTNQVPFIGDYIRIVCAISNKYLPPLSKATNEDEDINLATQMKQKSREENNLQRGTVQWKPIQDSDIPFPQLTDEQLRSLTCGVYQLNLSPSYIQEYMEGDSQICFHKDAPDLLRIRIQSRHVSSKRYFVWIKYSESDVNSWYCTCRAGARVVGVCAHVTAIIWYLSSARNAGTTSYGVKD
;
A
#
# COMPACT_ATOMS: atom_id res chain seq x y z
N MET A 1 0.40 15.86 -5.09
CA MET A 1 0.26 14.40 -4.86
C MET A 1 -0.57 13.75 -5.98
N VAL A 2 -0.21 13.98 -7.26
CA VAL A 2 -1.01 13.57 -8.45
C VAL A 2 -0.55 12.21 -9.04
N SER A 3 0.65 11.76 -8.67
CA SER A 3 1.32 10.63 -9.33
C SER A 3 0.73 9.24 -9.01
N PHE A 4 -0.12 9.08 -7.99
CA PHE A 4 -0.48 7.75 -7.47
C PHE A 4 -1.73 7.13 -8.08
N GLN A 5 -2.68 7.93 -8.60
CA GLN A 5 -3.93 7.40 -9.15
C GLN A 5 -3.91 7.26 -10.68
N ILE A 6 -3.20 8.14 -11.39
CA ILE A 6 -2.80 7.88 -12.80
C ILE A 6 -2.04 6.55 -12.88
N ARG A 7 -1.24 6.26 -11.85
CA ARG A 7 -0.51 5.01 -11.72
C ARG A 7 -1.43 3.79 -11.60
N TRP A 8 -2.64 3.85 -11.04
CA TRP A 8 -3.55 2.69 -11.02
C TRP A 8 -4.07 2.35 -12.41
N VAL A 9 -4.47 3.36 -13.19
CA VAL A 9 -4.90 3.16 -14.59
C VAL A 9 -3.74 2.56 -15.39
N VAL A 10 -2.55 3.13 -15.21
CA VAL A 10 -1.33 2.66 -15.88
C VAL A 10 -0.92 1.26 -15.40
N GLU A 11 -0.99 0.95 -14.10
CA GLU A 11 -0.63 -0.34 -13.52
C GLU A 11 -1.66 -1.42 -13.89
N SER A 12 -2.95 -1.10 -13.92
CA SER A 12 -4.01 -2.03 -14.35
C SER A 12 -3.91 -2.34 -15.84
N ALA A 13 -3.63 -1.34 -16.68
CA ALA A 13 -3.35 -1.55 -18.10
C ALA A 13 -2.06 -2.36 -18.29
N ASN A 14 -0.97 -1.99 -17.61
CA ASN A 14 0.30 -2.72 -17.68
C ASN A 14 0.18 -4.15 -17.16
N ALA A 15 -0.63 -4.40 -16.13
CA ALA A 15 -0.88 -5.75 -15.62
C ALA A 15 -1.54 -6.63 -16.67
N ARG A 16 -2.45 -6.09 -17.50
CA ARG A 16 -3.05 -6.84 -18.62
C ARG A 16 -2.00 -7.19 -19.67
N ILE A 17 -1.14 -6.24 -20.04
CA ILE A 17 -0.06 -6.46 -21.01
C ILE A 17 0.91 -7.54 -20.51
N LYS A 18 1.28 -7.50 -19.21
CA LYS A 18 2.18 -8.47 -18.59
C LYS A 18 1.61 -9.89 -18.48
N LYS A 19 0.31 -10.11 -18.66
CA LYS A 19 -0.25 -11.48 -18.75
C LYS A 19 0.23 -12.22 -20.00
N PHE A 20 0.65 -11.49 -21.03
CA PHE A 20 1.19 -12.10 -22.24
C PHE A 20 2.64 -12.50 -22.00
N LYS A 21 2.88 -13.82 -21.86
CA LYS A 21 4.19 -14.40 -21.54
C LYS A 21 5.34 -13.87 -22.40
N TYR A 22 5.06 -13.53 -23.66
CA TYR A 22 6.02 -12.97 -24.59
C TYR A 22 6.58 -11.60 -24.14
N LEU A 23 5.78 -10.78 -23.45
CA LEU A 23 6.14 -9.42 -23.03
C LEU A 23 6.61 -9.31 -21.56
N ASP A 24 6.57 -10.40 -20.79
CA ASP A 24 6.79 -10.38 -19.33
C ASP A 24 8.28 -10.45 -18.92
N ARG A 25 9.18 -10.93 -19.79
CA ARG A 25 10.57 -11.28 -19.39
C ARG A 25 11.65 -10.54 -20.16
N VAL A 26 12.04 -11.05 -21.33
CA VAL A 26 13.18 -10.53 -22.10
C VAL A 26 12.86 -10.73 -23.58
N LEU A 27 13.01 -9.67 -24.37
CA LEU A 27 12.87 -9.72 -25.82
C LEU A 27 14.26 -9.71 -26.47
N PRO A 28 14.48 -10.50 -27.54
CA PRO A 28 15.72 -10.44 -28.30
C PRO A 28 15.92 -9.05 -28.92
N THR A 29 17.16 -8.58 -29.01
CA THR A 29 17.49 -7.22 -29.47
C THR A 29 16.98 -6.93 -30.89
N ASN A 30 16.94 -7.94 -31.77
CA ASN A 30 16.41 -7.80 -33.12
C ASN A 30 14.89 -7.54 -33.17
N GLN A 31 14.16 -7.81 -32.08
CA GLN A 31 12.71 -7.57 -31.98
C GLN A 31 12.36 -6.20 -31.39
N VAL A 32 13.33 -5.47 -30.85
CA VAL A 32 13.13 -4.14 -30.23
C VAL A 32 12.40 -3.15 -31.14
N PRO A 33 12.70 -3.07 -32.46
CA PRO A 33 12.00 -2.16 -33.36
C PRO A 33 10.48 -2.43 -33.45
N PHE A 34 10.04 -3.66 -33.19
CA PHE A 34 8.65 -4.09 -33.35
C PHE A 34 7.85 -4.08 -32.04
N ILE A 35 8.45 -3.71 -30.91
CA ILE A 35 7.79 -3.68 -29.59
C ILE A 35 6.51 -2.84 -29.62
N GLY A 36 6.53 -1.70 -30.32
CA GLY A 36 5.35 -0.85 -30.45
C GLY A 36 4.16 -1.59 -31.07
N ASP A 37 4.41 -2.40 -32.10
CA ASP A 37 3.36 -3.17 -32.77
C ASP A 37 2.86 -4.33 -31.91
N TYR A 38 3.75 -5.02 -31.20
CA TYR A 38 3.34 -6.06 -30.25
C TYR A 38 2.43 -5.50 -29.15
N ILE A 39 2.76 -4.32 -28.60
CA ILE A 39 1.92 -3.67 -27.59
C ILE A 39 0.56 -3.31 -28.20
N ARG A 40 0.51 -2.73 -29.40
CA ARG A 40 -0.77 -2.40 -30.07
C ARG A 40 -1.63 -3.63 -30.29
N ILE A 41 -1.05 -4.74 -30.77
CA ILE A 41 -1.76 -6.01 -30.99
C ILE A 41 -2.32 -6.54 -29.67
N VAL A 42 -1.49 -6.59 -28.62
CA VAL A 42 -1.90 -7.06 -27.29
C VAL A 42 -3.00 -6.18 -26.69
N CYS A 43 -2.89 -4.87 -26.84
CA CYS A 43 -3.92 -3.93 -26.40
C CYS A 43 -5.22 -4.11 -27.20
N ALA A 44 -5.16 -4.32 -28.52
CA ALA A 44 -6.34 -4.55 -29.34
C ALA A 44 -7.07 -5.85 -28.94
N ILE A 45 -6.32 -6.94 -28.72
CA ILE A 45 -6.86 -8.21 -28.21
C ILE A 45 -7.50 -7.99 -26.83
N SER A 46 -6.79 -7.29 -25.95
CA SER A 46 -7.27 -6.99 -24.59
C SER A 46 -8.56 -6.19 -24.61
N ASN A 47 -8.66 -5.18 -25.47
CA ASN A 47 -9.86 -4.34 -25.59
C ASN A 47 -11.06 -5.09 -26.20
N LYS A 48 -10.80 -6.09 -27.05
CA LYS A 48 -11.86 -6.90 -27.69
C LYS A 48 -12.41 -7.99 -26.77
N TYR A 49 -11.54 -8.66 -26.01
CA TYR A 49 -11.90 -9.90 -25.30
C TYR A 49 -11.89 -9.81 -23.77
N LEU A 50 -11.21 -8.83 -23.18
CA LEU A 50 -11.25 -8.64 -21.73
C LEU A 50 -12.34 -7.65 -21.36
N PRO A 51 -12.94 -7.79 -20.16
CA PRO A 51 -13.86 -6.79 -19.63
C PRO A 51 -13.23 -5.40 -19.66
N PRO A 52 -14.02 -4.32 -19.82
CA PRO A 52 -13.52 -2.96 -19.72
C PRO A 52 -12.76 -2.72 -18.41
N LEU A 53 -11.74 -1.85 -18.43
CA LEU A 53 -11.01 -1.48 -17.20
C LEU A 53 -11.88 -0.64 -16.27
N SER A 54 -12.70 0.24 -16.86
CA SER A 54 -13.76 0.93 -16.14
C SER A 54 -14.94 -0.02 -15.93
N LYS A 55 -15.55 0.06 -14.75
CA LYS A 55 -16.82 -0.62 -14.44
C LYS A 55 -18.00 0.34 -14.47
N ALA A 56 -17.76 1.62 -14.80
CA ALA A 56 -18.80 2.63 -14.86
C ALA A 56 -19.81 2.28 -15.96
N THR A 57 -21.08 2.48 -15.64
CA THR A 57 -22.20 2.29 -16.57
C THR A 57 -22.38 3.48 -17.50
N ASN A 58 -21.82 4.65 -17.14
CA ASN A 58 -21.87 5.89 -17.91
C ASN A 58 -20.53 6.63 -17.81
N GLU A 59 -20.13 7.34 -18.88
CA GLU A 59 -18.92 8.18 -18.93
C GLU A 59 -18.94 9.27 -17.83
N ASP A 60 -20.13 9.78 -17.48
CA ASP A 60 -20.29 10.79 -16.42
C ASP A 60 -19.86 10.30 -15.04
N GLU A 61 -19.98 9.00 -14.75
CA GLU A 61 -19.54 8.42 -13.47
C GLU A 61 -18.01 8.45 -13.35
N ASP A 62 -17.31 8.12 -14.44
CA ASP A 62 -15.86 8.17 -14.51
C ASP A 62 -15.34 9.62 -14.41
N ILE A 63 -16.02 10.57 -15.06
CA ILE A 63 -15.71 12.01 -14.99
C ILE A 63 -15.92 12.54 -13.57
N ASN A 64 -17.03 12.16 -12.93
CA ASN A 64 -17.33 12.58 -11.56
C ASN A 64 -16.32 11.99 -10.56
N LEU A 65 -15.97 10.71 -10.70
CA LEU A 65 -14.95 10.07 -9.88
C LEU A 65 -13.59 10.75 -10.06
N ALA A 66 -13.18 11.02 -11.30
CA ALA A 66 -11.93 11.72 -11.62
C ALA A 66 -11.91 13.13 -11.02
N THR A 67 -13.03 13.85 -11.06
CA THR A 67 -13.16 15.21 -10.50
C THR A 67 -13.07 15.19 -8.98
N GLN A 68 -13.79 14.28 -8.32
CA GLN A 68 -13.72 14.09 -6.86
C GLN A 68 -12.30 13.74 -6.42
N MET A 69 -11.63 12.84 -7.15
CA MET A 69 -10.23 12.47 -6.89
C MET A 69 -9.28 13.65 -7.06
N LYS A 70 -9.45 14.48 -8.10
CA LYS A 70 -8.66 15.69 -8.32
C LYS A 70 -8.84 16.69 -7.17
N GLN A 71 -10.06 16.84 -6.66
CA GLN A 71 -10.34 17.70 -5.51
C GLN A 71 -9.65 17.19 -4.24
N LYS A 72 -9.83 15.90 -3.90
CA LYS A 72 -9.15 15.28 -2.74
C LYS A 72 -7.62 15.34 -2.83
N SER A 73 -7.06 15.28 -4.04
CA SER A 73 -5.60 15.40 -4.24
C SER A 73 -5.03 16.78 -3.88
N ARG A 74 -5.88 17.81 -3.82
CA ARG A 74 -5.54 19.19 -3.47
C ARG A 74 -5.70 19.48 -1.98
N GLU A 75 -6.36 18.60 -1.23
CA GLU A 75 -6.51 18.74 0.22
C GLU A 75 -5.13 18.58 0.89
N GLU A 76 -4.79 19.51 1.79
CA GLU A 76 -3.54 19.44 2.54
C GLU A 76 -3.59 18.32 3.59
N ASN A 77 -2.56 17.45 3.59
CA ASN A 77 -2.37 16.46 4.65
C ASN A 77 -1.86 17.12 5.93
N ASN A 78 -2.77 17.58 6.78
CA ASN A 78 -2.43 18.23 8.06
C ASN A 78 -1.84 17.29 9.13
N LEU A 79 -1.85 15.98 8.90
CA LEU A 79 -1.33 14.95 9.84
C LEU A 79 0.17 15.08 10.17
N GLN A 80 0.92 15.82 9.35
CA GLN A 80 2.34 16.09 9.58
C GLN A 80 2.59 17.33 10.46
N ARG A 81 1.58 18.17 10.68
CA ARG A 81 1.71 19.39 11.49
C ARG A 81 1.36 19.06 12.96
N GLY A 82 2.20 19.50 13.90
CA GLY A 82 1.92 19.43 15.35
C GLY A 82 2.52 18.23 16.09
N THR A 83 3.75 18.36 16.57
CA THR A 83 4.43 17.34 17.41
C THR A 83 3.73 17.13 18.77
N VAL A 84 3.02 18.15 19.26
CA VAL A 84 2.40 18.21 20.60
C VAL A 84 1.23 17.24 20.75
N GLN A 85 0.62 16.77 19.65
CA GLN A 85 -0.59 15.95 19.68
C GLN A 85 -0.33 14.45 19.79
N TRP A 86 0.92 14.01 19.89
CA TRP A 86 1.26 12.59 19.86
C TRP A 86 1.81 12.12 21.21
N LYS A 87 1.23 11.06 21.77
CA LYS A 87 1.67 10.44 23.03
C LYS A 87 2.27 9.06 22.75
N PRO A 88 3.47 8.73 23.27
CA PRO A 88 4.04 7.41 23.11
C PRO A 88 3.17 6.36 23.80
N ILE A 89 3.09 5.16 23.22
CA ILE A 89 2.46 4.00 23.83
C ILE A 89 3.32 2.76 23.62
N GLN A 90 3.21 1.79 24.54
CA GLN A 90 3.77 0.45 24.37
C GLN A 90 2.88 -0.39 23.45
N ASP A 91 3.50 -1.27 22.67
CA ASP A 91 2.84 -2.10 21.66
C ASP A 91 1.77 -3.05 22.27
N SER A 92 1.96 -3.47 23.52
CA SER A 92 1.03 -4.34 24.27
C SER A 92 -0.32 -3.69 24.55
N ASP A 93 -0.35 -2.36 24.67
CA ASP A 93 -1.51 -1.63 25.21
C ASP A 93 -2.43 -1.11 24.09
N ILE A 94 -2.10 -1.42 22.83
CA ILE A 94 -2.85 -0.97 21.66
C ILE A 94 -4.05 -1.90 21.43
N PRO A 95 -5.30 -1.43 21.55
CA PRO A 95 -6.51 -2.23 21.32
C PRO A 95 -6.81 -2.35 19.81
N PHE A 96 -5.89 -2.95 19.05
CA PHE A 96 -5.99 -3.10 17.60
C PHE A 96 -6.86 -4.32 17.20
N PRO A 97 -7.69 -4.22 16.13
CA PRO A 97 -8.54 -5.31 15.68
C PRO A 97 -7.74 -6.53 15.25
N GLN A 98 -8.26 -7.73 15.56
CA GLN A 98 -7.73 -8.98 15.02
C GLN A 98 -8.28 -9.17 13.60
N LEU A 99 -7.38 -9.41 12.63
CA LEU A 99 -7.76 -9.62 11.24
C LEU A 99 -7.40 -11.04 10.81
N THR A 100 -8.28 -11.69 10.07
CA THR A 100 -7.99 -12.99 9.45
C THR A 100 -7.03 -12.85 8.27
N ASP A 101 -6.43 -13.96 7.86
CA ASP A 101 -5.54 -14.00 6.68
C ASP A 101 -6.25 -13.54 5.40
N GLU A 102 -7.54 -13.86 5.24
CA GLU A 102 -8.35 -13.40 4.11
C GLU A 102 -8.55 -11.88 4.14
N GLN A 103 -8.85 -11.31 5.31
CA GLN A 103 -9.00 -9.86 5.47
C GLN A 103 -7.69 -9.13 5.16
N LEU A 104 -6.57 -9.66 5.66
CA LEU A 104 -5.23 -9.14 5.37
C LEU A 104 -4.91 -9.22 3.88
N ARG A 105 -5.17 -10.35 3.21
CA ARG A 105 -4.94 -10.52 1.76
C ARG A 105 -5.80 -9.59 0.92
N SER A 106 -7.05 -9.36 1.33
CA SER A 106 -7.95 -8.42 0.68
C SER A 106 -7.41 -6.99 0.80
N LEU A 107 -7.04 -6.58 2.02
CA LEU A 107 -6.48 -5.27 2.32
C LEU A 107 -5.20 -4.97 1.52
N THR A 108 -4.31 -5.96 1.41
CA THR A 108 -3.02 -5.83 0.70
C THR A 108 -3.12 -6.05 -0.80
N CYS A 109 -4.29 -6.44 -1.31
CA CYS A 109 -4.49 -6.88 -2.68
C CYS A 109 -3.53 -8.02 -3.10
N GLY A 110 -3.26 -8.94 -2.17
CA GLY A 110 -2.46 -10.14 -2.40
C GLY A 110 -1.32 -10.37 -1.40
N VAL A 111 -0.62 -11.49 -1.55
CA VAL A 111 0.33 -12.00 -0.55
C VAL A 111 1.70 -11.34 -0.55
N TYR A 112 2.08 -10.66 -1.64
CA TYR A 112 3.45 -10.19 -1.79
C TYR A 112 3.88 -9.25 -0.65
N GLN A 113 3.02 -8.29 -0.29
CA GLN A 113 3.32 -7.37 0.80
C GLN A 113 3.31 -8.07 2.16
N LEU A 114 2.45 -9.08 2.35
CA LEU A 114 2.37 -9.87 3.58
C LEU A 114 3.63 -10.70 3.80
N ASN A 115 4.18 -11.29 2.74
CA ASN A 115 5.43 -12.07 2.81
C ASN A 115 6.64 -11.21 3.20
N LEU A 116 6.58 -9.89 2.97
CA LEU A 116 7.63 -8.95 3.37
C LEU A 116 7.47 -8.47 4.81
N SER A 117 6.26 -8.53 5.37
CA SER A 117 5.95 -8.03 6.71
C SER A 117 6.93 -8.50 7.79
N PRO A 118 7.31 -9.79 7.87
CA PRO A 118 8.15 -10.27 8.97
C PRO A 118 9.52 -9.57 9.02
N SER A 119 10.18 -9.37 7.86
CA SER A 119 11.45 -8.65 7.77
C SER A 119 11.33 -7.17 8.16
N TYR A 120 10.26 -6.49 7.73
CA TYR A 120 10.04 -5.09 8.10
C TYR A 120 9.74 -4.92 9.59
N ILE A 121 9.09 -5.91 10.22
CA ILE A 121 8.83 -5.92 11.66
C ILE A 121 10.07 -6.20 12.46
N GLN A 122 10.94 -7.10 12.00
CA GLN A 122 12.23 -7.31 12.65
C GLN A 122 13.08 -6.03 12.65
N GLU A 123 13.21 -5.36 11.49
CA GLU A 123 13.92 -4.08 11.40
C GLU A 123 13.26 -3.01 12.31
N TYR A 124 11.93 -3.03 12.43
CA TYR A 124 11.21 -2.13 13.33
C TYR A 124 11.56 -2.39 14.81
N MET A 125 11.64 -3.66 15.23
CA MET A 125 11.97 -4.06 16.60
C MET A 125 13.43 -3.82 16.97
N GLU A 126 14.34 -4.01 16.02
CA GLU A 126 15.78 -3.78 16.22
C GLU A 126 16.15 -2.27 16.14
N GLY A 127 15.29 -1.47 15.50
CA GLY A 127 15.53 -0.05 15.26
C GLY A 127 15.02 0.89 16.35
N ASP A 128 15.38 2.17 16.20
CA ASP A 128 14.79 3.29 16.95
C ASP A 128 13.42 3.66 16.35
N SER A 129 12.44 2.79 16.59
CA SER A 129 11.06 2.95 16.15
C SER A 129 10.17 3.41 17.30
N GLN A 130 9.13 4.19 17.00
CA GLN A 130 8.22 4.72 18.03
C GLN A 130 6.77 4.68 17.53
N ILE A 131 5.89 4.10 18.36
CA ILE A 131 4.42 4.20 18.20
C ILE A 131 3.89 5.34 19.05
N CYS A 132 2.98 6.13 18.49
CA CYS A 132 2.27 7.17 19.19
C CYS A 132 0.78 7.15 18.85
N PHE A 133 -0.05 7.51 19.82
CA PHE A 133 -1.46 7.83 19.61
C PHE A 133 -1.69 9.33 19.48
N HIS A 134 -2.71 9.71 18.73
CA HIS A 134 -3.18 11.09 18.70
C HIS A 134 -3.98 11.41 19.96
N LYS A 135 -3.71 12.56 20.59
CA LYS A 135 -4.35 12.99 21.85
C LYS A 135 -5.86 13.09 21.75
N ASP A 136 -6.34 13.63 20.63
CA ASP A 136 -7.76 13.93 20.41
C ASP A 136 -8.47 12.87 19.54
N ALA A 137 -7.74 11.84 19.09
CA ALA A 137 -8.23 10.79 18.20
C ALA A 137 -7.57 9.44 18.57
N PRO A 138 -8.08 8.74 19.59
CA PRO A 138 -7.49 7.49 20.09
C PRO A 138 -7.54 6.34 19.07
N ASP A 139 -8.36 6.48 18.03
CA ASP A 139 -8.48 5.58 16.88
C ASP A 139 -7.40 5.81 15.81
N LEU A 140 -6.48 6.76 16.02
CA LEU A 140 -5.43 7.14 15.08
C LEU A 140 -4.02 6.89 15.64
N LEU A 141 -3.34 5.93 15.02
CA LEU A 141 -1.94 5.62 15.29
C LEU A 141 -1.01 6.38 14.37
N ARG A 142 0.18 6.71 14.88
CA ARG A 142 1.34 7.13 14.11
C ARG A 142 2.55 6.31 14.51
N ILE A 143 3.18 5.68 13.53
CA ILE A 143 4.37 4.85 13.70
C ILE A 143 5.51 5.47 12.90
N ARG A 144 6.69 5.55 13.50
CA ARG A 144 7.95 5.92 12.83
C ARG A 144 8.72 4.65 12.47
N ILE A 145 9.05 4.49 11.19
CA ILE A 145 9.77 3.33 10.64
C ILE A 145 11.02 3.81 9.90
N GLN A 146 12.14 3.10 10.03
CA GLN A 146 13.37 3.40 9.29
C GLN A 146 13.31 2.83 7.87
N SER A 147 13.94 3.52 6.91
CA SER A 147 14.06 2.99 5.55
C SER A 147 15.16 1.94 5.47
N ARG A 148 14.82 0.75 4.98
CA ARG A 148 15.78 -0.33 4.68
C ARG A 148 16.85 -0.02 3.63
N HIS A 149 16.62 0.99 2.79
CA HIS A 149 17.53 1.36 1.70
C HIS A 149 18.41 2.57 2.04
N VAL A 150 18.02 3.36 3.04
CA VAL A 150 18.69 4.62 3.40
C VAL A 150 18.56 4.83 4.90
N SER A 151 19.63 4.62 5.65
CA SER A 151 19.63 4.67 7.12
C SER A 151 19.19 6.03 7.70
N SER A 152 19.49 7.14 7.01
CA SER A 152 19.09 8.49 7.43
C SER A 152 17.61 8.80 7.17
N LYS A 153 16.92 7.99 6.36
CA LYS A 153 15.55 8.24 5.95
C LYS A 153 14.56 7.49 6.83
N ARG A 154 13.55 8.22 7.31
CA ARG A 154 12.46 7.67 8.12
C ARG A 154 11.13 7.93 7.43
N TYR A 155 10.21 6.98 7.58
CA TYR A 155 8.84 7.10 7.13
C TYR A 155 7.91 7.14 8.33
N PHE A 156 6.94 8.04 8.28
CA PHE A 156 5.77 7.98 9.13
C PHE A 156 4.66 7.18 8.44
N VAL A 157 4.05 6.31 9.24
CA VAL A 157 2.85 5.54 8.93
C VAL A 157 1.74 6.01 9.85
N TRP A 158 0.56 6.25 9.30
CA TRP A 158 -0.66 6.52 10.04
C TRP A 158 -1.69 5.46 9.73
N ILE A 159 -2.38 4.99 10.76
CA ILE A 159 -3.43 3.98 10.64
C ILE A 159 -4.61 4.43 11.49
N LYS A 160 -5.76 4.58 10.85
CA LYS A 160 -7.05 4.79 11.51
C LYS A 160 -7.79 3.46 11.56
N TYR A 161 -8.26 3.06 12.72
CA TYR A 161 -8.90 1.77 12.93
C TYR A 161 -10.07 1.89 13.91
N SER A 162 -11.00 0.95 13.82
CA SER A 162 -12.10 0.75 14.76
C SER A 162 -11.90 -0.58 15.49
N GLU A 163 -12.80 -0.90 16.41
CA GLU A 163 -12.74 -2.16 17.19
C GLU A 163 -12.63 -3.42 16.31
N SER A 164 -13.16 -3.37 15.09
CA SER A 164 -13.27 -4.52 14.19
C SER A 164 -12.51 -4.40 12.87
N ASP A 165 -12.01 -3.21 12.49
CA ASP A 165 -11.48 -3.02 11.14
C ASP A 165 -10.43 -1.90 11.04
N VAL A 166 -9.66 -1.91 9.96
CA VAL A 166 -8.75 -0.83 9.57
C VAL A 166 -9.43 0.08 8.56
N ASN A 167 -9.86 1.27 9.00
CA ASN A 167 -10.67 2.16 8.19
C ASN A 167 -9.87 2.93 7.14
N SER A 168 -8.64 3.36 7.48
CA SER A 168 -7.77 4.06 6.52
C SER A 168 -6.31 4.07 6.95
N TRP A 169 -5.42 4.29 5.99
CA TRP A 169 -3.98 4.33 6.22
C TRP A 169 -3.29 5.36 5.34
N TYR A 170 -2.11 5.80 5.78
CA TYR A 170 -1.22 6.62 4.98
C TYR A 170 0.23 6.36 5.36
N CYS A 171 1.12 6.36 4.38
CA CYS A 171 2.55 6.35 4.63
C CYS A 171 3.25 7.41 3.77
N THR A 172 4.29 8.01 4.34
CA THR A 172 5.16 8.99 3.65
C THR A 172 6.08 8.38 2.60
N CYS A 173 6.10 7.05 2.45
CA CYS A 173 6.87 6.41 1.40
C CYS A 173 6.28 6.67 0.01
N ARG A 174 7.09 6.39 -1.03
CA ARG A 174 6.67 6.52 -2.44
C ARG A 174 5.55 5.56 -2.85
N ALA A 175 4.95 4.79 -1.96
CA ALA A 175 3.78 3.97 -2.25
C ALA A 175 2.67 4.15 -1.20
N GLY A 176 2.87 5.03 -0.21
CA GLY A 176 2.01 5.10 0.96
C GLY A 176 0.72 5.89 0.78
N ALA A 177 0.56 6.59 -0.34
CA ALA A 177 -0.67 7.27 -0.75
C ALA A 177 -1.54 6.42 -1.70
N ARG A 178 -1.27 5.10 -1.81
CA ARG A 178 -2.06 4.21 -2.66
C ARG A 178 -3.48 4.09 -2.11
N VAL A 179 -4.46 4.14 -3.01
CA VAL A 179 -5.89 3.96 -2.71
C VAL A 179 -6.38 2.52 -2.92
N VAL A 180 -5.57 1.68 -3.59
CA VAL A 180 -5.82 0.25 -3.76
C VAL A 180 -4.58 -0.49 -3.27
N GLY A 181 -4.77 -1.37 -2.30
CA GLY A 181 -3.69 -2.04 -1.60
C GLY A 181 -2.90 -1.11 -0.66
N VAL A 182 -1.96 -1.71 0.06
CA VAL A 182 -1.09 -1.05 1.04
C VAL A 182 0.38 -1.16 0.63
N CYS A 183 1.22 -0.24 1.08
CA CYS A 183 2.67 -0.38 0.94
C CYS A 183 3.23 -1.34 2.00
N ALA A 184 4.41 -1.91 1.76
CA ALA A 184 5.05 -2.84 2.69
C ALA A 184 5.11 -2.32 4.14
N HIS A 185 5.38 -1.02 4.33
CA HIS A 185 5.44 -0.42 5.66
C HIS A 185 4.09 -0.49 6.40
N VAL A 186 2.99 -0.14 5.73
CA VAL A 186 1.65 -0.19 6.32
C VAL A 186 1.27 -1.66 6.56
N THR A 187 1.50 -2.52 5.57
CA THR A 187 1.21 -3.95 5.66
C THR A 187 1.90 -4.61 6.85
N ALA A 188 3.18 -4.32 7.05
CA ALA A 188 3.96 -4.87 8.13
C ALA A 188 3.35 -4.56 9.50
N ILE A 189 3.05 -3.27 9.74
CA ILE A 189 2.46 -2.82 11.00
C ILE A 189 1.07 -3.43 11.22
N ILE A 190 0.21 -3.44 10.20
CA ILE A 190 -1.13 -4.02 10.33
C ILE A 190 -1.03 -5.51 10.65
N TRP A 191 -0.23 -6.27 9.90
CA TRP A 191 -0.03 -7.70 10.14
C TRP A 191 0.50 -7.99 11.54
N TYR A 192 1.45 -7.19 12.03
CA TYR A 192 1.99 -7.34 13.38
C TYR A 192 0.94 -7.08 14.46
N LEU A 193 0.26 -5.94 14.40
CA LEU A 193 -0.72 -5.54 15.41
C LEU A 193 -1.99 -6.42 15.37
N SER A 194 -2.41 -6.88 14.20
CA SER A 194 -3.66 -7.63 14.03
C SER A 194 -3.52 -9.14 14.23
N SER A 195 -2.30 -9.69 14.20
CA SER A 195 -2.10 -11.14 14.24
C SER A 195 -0.78 -11.52 14.91
N ALA A 196 0.37 -11.08 14.37
CA ALA A 196 1.66 -11.64 14.73
C ALA A 196 2.07 -11.43 16.20
N ARG A 197 1.68 -10.29 16.81
CA ARG A 197 1.96 -10.01 18.22
C ARG A 197 1.23 -10.95 19.20
N ASN A 198 0.07 -11.48 18.80
CA ASN A 198 -0.74 -12.37 19.64
C ASN A 198 -0.33 -13.84 19.50
N ALA A 199 0.42 -14.18 18.44
CA ALA A 199 0.92 -15.52 18.17
C ALA A 199 2.17 -15.92 18.98
N GLY A 200 2.64 -15.07 19.92
CA GLY A 200 3.74 -15.39 20.84
C GLY A 200 5.11 -15.61 20.20
N THR A 201 5.29 -15.19 18.94
CA THR A 201 6.53 -15.40 18.18
C THR A 201 7.54 -14.29 18.49
N THR A 202 8.73 -14.63 18.99
CA THR A 202 9.77 -13.66 19.38
C THR A 202 10.76 -13.29 18.28
N SER A 203 10.71 -13.98 17.13
CA SER A 203 11.57 -13.73 15.98
C SER A 203 10.76 -13.79 14.69
N TYR A 204 10.63 -12.66 14.01
CA TYR A 204 9.92 -12.53 12.74
C TYR A 204 10.85 -12.53 11.53
N GLY A 205 12.15 -12.73 11.72
CA GLY A 205 13.11 -12.84 10.63
C GLY A 205 13.02 -14.12 9.84
N VAL A 206 13.41 -14.06 8.56
CA VAL A 206 13.86 -15.25 7.85
C VAL A 206 15.19 -15.65 8.49
N LYS A 207 15.25 -16.84 9.10
CA LYS A 207 16.54 -17.47 9.38
C LYS A 207 17.11 -17.87 8.02
N ASP A 208 18.29 -17.36 7.69
CA ASP A 208 19.07 -17.79 6.53
C ASP A 208 19.24 -19.33 6.50
#